data_AF-A0A9Q8CND1-F1
#
_entry.id   AF-A0A9Q8CND1-F1
#
_cell.length_a   1.000
_cell.length_b   1.000
_cell.length_c   1.000
_cell.angle_alpha   90.00
_cell.angle_beta   90.00
_cell.angle_gamma   90.00
#
_symmetry.space_group_name_H-M   'P 1'
#
loop_
_entity.id
_entity.type
_entity.pdbx_description
1 polymer ?
#
loop_
_entity_poly.entity_id
_entity_poly.type
_entity_poly.pdbx_seq_one_letter_code
_entity_poly.pdbx_strand_id
1 'polypeptide(L)'
;MRYFLIGMILLILLAVVLYFVLSRFYDYFSFRSEINDEKRQTRLYKYEEDLELIRLQEKRDRLTHAIQVRSKHFQPQQEIRQLVEEMEEVNELIRTIERQDR
;
A
#
# COMPACT_ATOMS: atom_id res chain seq x y z
N MET A 1 -29.98 -21.52 -52.58
CA MET A 1 -30.77 -21.23 -51.35
C MET A 1 -30.50 -22.19 -50.20
N ARG A 2 -30.69 -23.51 -50.34
CA ARG A 2 -30.49 -24.48 -49.23
C ARG A 2 -29.08 -24.44 -48.60
N TYR A 3 -28.02 -24.38 -49.42
CA TYR A 3 -26.64 -24.31 -48.92
C TYR A 3 -26.29 -23.00 -48.20
N PHE A 4 -26.97 -21.90 -48.54
CA PHE A 4 -26.78 -20.60 -47.89
C PHE A 4 -27.32 -20.61 -46.45
N LEU A 5 -28.50 -21.20 -46.24
CA LEU A 5 -29.09 -21.39 -44.91
C LEU A 5 -28.21 -22.26 -44.00
N ILE A 6 -27.63 -23.34 -44.54
CA ILE A 6 -26.73 -24.23 -43.80
C ILE A 6 -25.43 -23.50 -43.40
N GLY A 7 -24.85 -22.74 -44.34
CA GLY A 7 -23.66 -21.92 -44.07
C GLY A 7 -23.92 -20.87 -42.99
N MET A 8 -25.09 -20.23 -43.00
CA MET A 8 -25.46 -19.23 -42.00
C MET A 8 -25.62 -19.84 -40.60
N ILE A 9 -26.21 -21.03 -40.49
CA ILE A 9 -26.34 -21.76 -39.20
C ILE A 9 -24.96 -22.15 -38.65
N LEU A 10 -24.06 -22.63 -39.51
CA LEU A 10 -22.68 -22.93 -39.12
C LEU A 10 -21.94 -21.69 -38.63
N LEU A 11 -22.16 -20.55 -39.27
CA LEU A 11 -21.53 -19.28 -38.90
C LEU A 11 -22.03 -18.79 -37.53
N ILE A 12 -23.33 -18.93 -37.25
CA ILE A 12 -23.92 -18.62 -35.93
C ILE A 12 -23.32 -19.52 -34.85
N LEU A 13 -23.24 -20.83 -35.08
CA LEU A 13 -22.62 -21.77 -34.13
C LEU A 13 -21.16 -21.42 -33.87
N LEU A 14 -20.40 -21.11 -34.93
CA LEU A 14 -19.01 -20.68 -34.81
C LEU A 14 -18.89 -19.41 -33.96
N ALA A 15 -19.74 -18.42 -34.20
CA ALA A 15 -19.74 -17.15 -33.45
C ALA A 15 -20.05 -17.36 -31.96
N VAL A 16 -20.98 -18.27 -31.62
CA VAL A 16 -21.31 -18.61 -30.23
C VAL A 16 -20.11 -19.26 -29.53
N VAL A 17 -19.44 -20.21 -30.19
CA VAL A 17 -18.23 -20.85 -29.64
C VAL A 17 -17.12 -19.81 -29.47
N LEU A 18 -16.92 -18.94 -30.46
CA LEU A 18 -15.90 -17.88 -30.39
C LEU A 18 -16.19 -16.93 -29.22
N TYR A 19 -17.45 -16.51 -29.05
CA TYR A 19 -17.89 -15.66 -27.94
C TYR A 19 -17.58 -16.32 -26.59
N PHE A 20 -17.88 -17.61 -26.43
CA PHE A 20 -17.61 -18.33 -25.20
C PHE A 20 -16.10 -18.42 -24.90
N VAL A 21 -15.29 -18.69 -25.92
CA VAL A 21 -13.83 -18.72 -25.81
C VAL A 21 -13.29 -17.34 -25.42
N LEU A 22 -13.71 -16.28 -26.10
CA LEU A 22 -13.29 -14.90 -25.77
C LEU A 22 -13.69 -14.51 -24.35
N SER A 23 -14.90 -14.84 -23.91
CA SER A 23 -15.36 -14.57 -22.54
C SER A 23 -14.42 -15.22 -21.52
N ARG A 24 -14.06 -16.49 -21.72
CA ARG A 24 -13.13 -17.21 -20.83
C ARG A 24 -11.72 -16.63 -20.84
N PHE A 25 -11.24 -16.18 -22.00
CA PHE A 25 -9.94 -15.49 -22.08
C PHE A 25 -9.97 -14.14 -21.36
N TYR A 26 -11.07 -13.39 -21.46
CA TYR A 26 -11.23 -12.11 -20.79
C TYR A 26 -11.26 -12.26 -19.27
N ASP A 27 -12.05 -13.20 -18.75
CA ASP A 27 -12.11 -13.50 -17.31
C ASP A 27 -10.75 -13.94 -16.75
N TYR A 28 -9.99 -14.73 -17.50
CA TYR A 28 -8.66 -15.16 -17.09
C TYR A 28 -7.65 -14.01 -17.08
N PHE A 29 -7.74 -13.09 -18.04
CA PHE A 29 -6.85 -11.94 -18.13
C PHE A 29 -7.18 -10.87 -17.07
N SER A 30 -8.46 -10.63 -16.76
CA SER A 30 -8.86 -9.68 -15.72
C SER A 30 -8.45 -10.16 -14.33
N PHE A 31 -8.63 -11.45 -14.04
CA PHE A 31 -8.21 -12.03 -12.75
C PHE A 31 -6.70 -11.93 -12.54
N ARG A 32 -5.91 -12.07 -13.61
CA ARG A 32 -4.46 -11.93 -13.54
C ARG A 32 -4.01 -10.48 -13.38
N SER A 33 -4.75 -9.51 -13.94
CA SER A 33 -4.44 -8.09 -13.73
C SER A 33 -4.81 -7.64 -12.32
N GLU A 34 -5.99 -8.03 -11.81
CA GLU A 34 -6.44 -7.71 -10.46
C GLU A 34 -5.46 -8.22 -9.39
N ILE A 35 -4.99 -9.47 -9.47
CA ILE A 35 -4.01 -10.01 -8.53
C ILE A 35 -2.66 -9.27 -8.59
N ASN A 36 -2.25 -8.83 -9.77
CA ASN A 36 -1.00 -8.08 -9.93
C ASN A 36 -1.11 -6.66 -9.37
N ASP A 37 -2.26 -6.02 -9.57
CA ASP A 37 -2.52 -4.67 -9.07
C ASP A 37 -2.66 -4.66 -7.54
N GLU A 38 -3.34 -5.67 -6.97
CA GLU A 38 -3.45 -5.84 -5.52
C GLU A 38 -2.08 -6.05 -4.88
N LYS A 39 -1.26 -6.96 -5.43
CA LYS A 39 0.13 -7.18 -4.95
C LYS A 39 1.00 -5.94 -5.07
N ARG A 40 0.80 -5.14 -6.13
CA ARG A 40 1.55 -3.89 -6.33
C ARG A 40 1.14 -2.84 -5.31
N GLN A 41 -0.15 -2.71 -5.01
CA GLN A 41 -0.64 -1.80 -3.98
C GLN A 41 -0.14 -2.18 -2.59
N THR A 42 -0.17 -3.47 -2.21
CA THR A 42 0.35 -3.91 -0.89
C THR A 42 1.84 -3.59 -0.73
N ARG A 43 2.64 -3.74 -1.79
CA ARG A 43 4.08 -3.39 -1.75
C ARG A 43 4.32 -1.90 -1.62
N LEU A 44 3.52 -1.08 -2.32
CA LEU A 44 3.62 0.38 -2.20
C LEU A 44 3.23 0.83 -0.80
N TYR A 45 2.16 0.28 -0.23
CA TYR A 45 1.72 0.58 1.12
C TYR A 45 2.79 0.25 2.16
N LYS A 46 3.35 -0.96 2.12
CA LYS A 46 4.46 -1.35 3.01
C LYS A 46 5.70 -0.46 2.85
N TYR A 47 6.03 -0.07 1.62
CA TYR A 47 7.15 0.82 1.37
C TYR A 47 6.91 2.23 1.94
N GLU A 48 5.68 2.75 1.86
CA GLU A 48 5.31 4.02 2.47
C GLU A 48 5.35 3.96 4.00
N GLU A 49 4.85 2.87 4.61
CA GLU A 49 4.94 2.62 6.05
C GLU A 49 6.40 2.56 6.53
N ASP A 50 7.28 1.85 5.82
CA ASP A 50 8.71 1.77 6.13
C ASP A 50 9.37 3.16 6.08
N LEU A 51 9.05 3.96 5.06
CA LEU A 51 9.56 5.33 4.93
C LEU A 51 9.06 6.23 6.06
N GLU A 52 7.81 6.09 6.47
CA GLU A 52 7.24 6.84 7.59
C GLU A 52 7.93 6.48 8.90
N LEU A 53 8.17 5.18 9.14
CA LEU A 53 8.87 4.69 10.31
C LEU A 53 10.30 5.25 10.40
N ILE A 54 11.04 5.27 9.27
CA ILE A 54 12.38 5.89 9.20
C ILE A 54 12.31 7.38 9.56
N ARG A 55 11.33 8.12 9.03
CA ARG A 55 11.17 9.56 9.33
C ARG A 55 10.87 9.82 10.81
N LEU A 56 10.03 8.99 11.42
CA LEU A 56 9.70 9.10 12.84
C LEU A 56 10.90 8.75 13.72
N GLN A 57 11.69 7.73 13.36
CA GLN A 57 12.94 7.41 14.05
C GLN A 57 13.95 8.55 13.99
N GLU A 58 14.14 9.16 12.81
CA GLU A 58 14.99 10.35 12.69
C GLU A 58 14.48 11.50 13.57
N LYS A 59 13.15 11.73 13.61
CA LYS A 59 12.56 12.78 14.45
C LYS A 59 12.81 12.51 15.93
N ARG A 60 12.64 11.27 16.38
CA ARG A 60 12.95 10.84 17.75
C ARG A 60 14.41 11.10 18.10
N ASP A 61 15.34 10.77 17.20
CA ASP A 61 16.78 10.96 17.44
C ASP A 61 17.15 12.44 17.53
N ARG A 62 16.55 13.30 16.69
CA ARG A 62 16.69 14.76 16.78
C ARG A 62 16.16 15.32 18.09
N LEU A 63 14.97 14.88 18.52
CA LEU A 63 14.37 15.30 19.79
C LEU A 63 15.22 14.84 20.98
N THR A 64 15.71 13.59 20.96
CA THR A 64 16.62 13.04 21.97
C THR A 64 17.89 13.89 22.08
N HIS A 65 18.50 14.21 20.94
CA HIS A 65 19.68 15.06 20.91
C HIS A 65 19.38 16.48 21.43
N ALA A 66 18.23 17.06 21.04
CA ALA A 66 17.80 18.38 21.51
C ALA A 66 17.61 18.40 23.04
N ILE A 67 16.94 17.40 23.61
CA ILE A 67 16.77 17.24 25.06
C ILE A 67 18.14 17.12 25.74
N GLN A 68 19.05 16.32 25.19
CA GLN A 68 20.38 16.11 25.77
C GLN A 68 21.23 17.39 25.74
N VAL A 69 21.17 18.18 24.67
CA VAL A 69 21.86 19.47 24.58
C VAL A 69 21.26 20.46 25.58
N ARG A 70 19.93 20.60 25.60
CA ARG A 70 19.23 21.60 26.43
C ARG A 70 19.31 21.29 27.92
N SER A 71 19.24 20.02 28.31
CA SER A 71 19.44 19.58 29.71
C SER A 71 20.82 19.93 30.25
N LYS A 72 21.85 19.99 29.40
CA LYS A 72 23.22 20.39 29.78
C LYS A 72 23.40 21.92 29.88
N HIS A 73 22.50 22.72 29.30
CA HIS A 73 22.67 24.17 29.16
C HIS A 73 21.83 25.02 30.14
N PHE A 74 21.33 24.46 31.25
CA PHE A 74 20.51 25.19 32.26
C PHE A 74 19.33 25.98 31.64
N GLN A 75 18.71 25.43 30.59
CA GLN A 75 17.53 26.02 29.96
C GLN A 75 16.25 25.79 30.78
N PRO A 76 15.20 26.63 30.61
CA PRO A 76 13.96 26.51 31.35
C PRO A 76 13.35 25.11 31.23
N GLN A 77 13.02 24.51 32.37
CA GLN A 77 12.50 23.13 32.46
C GLN A 77 11.21 22.91 31.64
N GLN A 78 10.44 23.96 31.37
CA GLN A 78 9.25 23.90 30.51
C GLN A 78 9.58 23.51 29.07
N GLU A 79 10.67 24.03 28.50
CA GLU A 79 11.06 23.70 27.13
C GLU A 79 11.54 22.25 27.00
N ILE A 80 12.19 21.72 28.05
CA ILE A 80 12.59 20.32 28.12
C ILE A 80 11.36 19.42 28.22
N ARG A 81 10.34 19.80 29.02
CA ARG A 81 9.08 19.05 29.12
C ARG A 81 8.35 18.98 27.79
N GLN A 82 8.23 20.10 27.08
CA GLN A 82 7.59 20.12 25.76
C GLN A 82 8.28 19.17 24.75
N LEU A 83 9.62 19.14 24.75
CA LEU A 83 10.38 18.24 23.88
C LEU A 83 10.23 16.76 24.30
N VAL A 84 10.07 16.48 25.59
CA VAL A 84 9.83 15.12 26.09
C VAL A 84 8.42 14.64 25.74
N GLU A 85 7.41 15.49 25.88
CA GLU A 85 6.04 15.19 25.45
C GLU A 85 5.99 14.91 23.94
N GLU A 86 6.62 15.75 23.11
CA GLU A 86 6.70 15.52 21.66
C GLU A 86 7.44 14.20 21.33
N MET A 87 8.45 13.83 22.12
CA MET A 87 9.17 12.57 21.96
C MET A 87 8.32 11.35 22.36
N GLU A 88 7.49 11.47 23.40
CA GLU A 88 6.54 10.42 23.79
C GLU A 88 5.48 10.21 22.71
N GLU A 89 4.91 11.28 22.15
CA GLU A 89 3.97 11.20 21.02
C GLU A 89 4.60 10.49 19.81
N VAL A 90 5.82 10.86 19.43
CA VAL A 90 6.54 10.19 18.32
C VAL A 90 6.78 8.71 18.62
N ASN A 91 7.11 8.35 19.87
CA ASN A 91 7.28 6.96 20.27
C ASN A 91 5.96 6.16 20.23
N GLU A 92 4.83 6.77 20.60
CA GLU A 92 3.52 6.14 20.47
C GLU A 92 3.13 5.91 19.00
N LEU A 93 3.43 6.86 18.12
CA LEU A 93 3.22 6.71 16.68
C LEU A 93 4.05 5.54 16.11
N ILE A 94 5.34 5.46 16.46
CA ILE A 94 6.20 4.32 16.06
C ILE A 94 5.64 2.99 16.56
N ARG A 95 5.24 2.92 17.84
CA ARG A 95 4.66 1.70 18.43
C ARG A 95 3.35 1.28 17.76
N THR A 96 2.56 2.24 17.29
CA THR A 96 1.30 1.96 16.60
C THR A 96 1.55 1.32 15.24
N ILE A 97 2.50 1.88 14.47
CA ILE A 97 2.92 1.35 13.17
C ILE A 97 3.55 -0.06 13.34
N GLU A 98 4.46 -0.23 14.31
CA GLU A 98 5.09 -1.54 14.58
C GLU A 98 4.11 -2.62 15.05
N ARG A 99 3.01 -2.24 15.72
CA ARG A 99 1.95 -3.17 16.14
C ARG A 99 1.02 -3.55 14.99
N GLN A 100 0.82 -2.68 14.00
CA GLN A 100 0.02 -3.00 12.81
C GLN A 100 0.71 -3.99 11.89
N ASP A 101 2.04 -4.04 11.90
CA ASP A 101 2.84 -4.91 11.03
C ASP A 101 3.10 -6.31 11.62
N ARG A 102 2.63 -6.60 12.86
CA ARG A 102 2.71 -7.90 13.56
C ARG A 102 1.37 -8.63 13.62
#